data_AF-A0A7W0TAN0-F1
#
_entry.id   AF-A0A7W0TAN0-F1
#
_cell.length_a   1.000
_cell.length_b   1.000
_cell.length_c   1.000
_cell.angle_alpha   90.00
_cell.angle_beta   90.00
_cell.angle_gamma   90.00
#
_symmetry.space_group_name_H-M   'P 1'
#
loop_
_entity.id
_entity.type
_entity.pdbx_description
1 polymer ?
#
loop_
_entity_poly.entity_id
_entity_poly.type
_entity_poly.pdbx_seq_one_letter_code
_entity_poly.pdbx_strand_id
1 'polypeptide(L)'
;MATKPGQRLSRDQIAQYADVAARLRHLVSQRTLAKYRAQAAQGAHPRVDGVQLGGGAALAGRDPATLLVDARGRWQSDGADILAQVGQQLQDLYRARFGDVREVAGPGERIPVDAIRYWEDSLAAQGDVIDGRGTLRTEHGKLLLNIAPSDGSPPLTLEIGGKVVTAPGFPSEHIPGGVRYASAGESILAIEHALKQLAAKDGPHKDYAMNALARLDQIKGTREADLGRVGEVLRDAPADVIAALKKTKGEDAGYTAVKALTAMDAQRAWDDLVKEDATDGQRQLFFSKETNDETIKNTAKARDDVKRTWVFAGAGGNAVSGAEIVLRNTTKAEVTLVAKDQPAGLFQNGQFRSMVEAYGDPGVIERARAEGFVLEGSKSSKRLHMVVDTDLSIKRPEITTAADGSQRIELRTENKDGKLEPVYDTQATTKTPVVGDMFVSALGSPGQLPPEIGALALEARRTYRPDQHPVRIEADFATDSRYLGYTVHIRIGDTYRAFEVRGAASRYSFVPVEEFKRMGPNGRKALERIEAAGKHDAHSKSGNFDAGLGPTTSQTAQQHVEREKKANK
;
A
#
# COMPACT_ATOMS: atom_id res chain seq x y z
N MET A 1 -7.62 28.57 -12.24
CA MET A 1 -8.79 28.55 -11.35
C MET A 1 -8.93 29.90 -10.65
N ALA A 2 -10.07 30.14 -9.98
CA ALA A 2 -10.56 31.39 -9.38
C ALA A 2 -10.38 32.63 -10.29
N THR A 3 -11.48 33.24 -10.76
CA THR A 3 -11.39 34.43 -11.63
C THR A 3 -10.73 35.63 -10.98
N LYS A 4 -10.59 35.60 -9.63
CA LYS A 4 -9.97 36.64 -8.81
C LYS A 4 -9.14 35.99 -7.69
N PRO A 5 -7.96 36.54 -7.35
CA PRO A 5 -7.21 36.13 -6.17
C PRO A 5 -8.08 36.18 -4.90
N GLY A 6 -8.04 35.10 -4.11
CA GLY A 6 -8.79 35.00 -2.84
C GLY A 6 -10.26 34.59 -2.96
N GLN A 7 -10.79 34.41 -4.17
CA GLN A 7 -12.14 33.86 -4.36
C GLN A 7 -12.13 32.35 -4.12
N ARG A 8 -12.99 31.88 -3.20
CA ARG A 8 -13.21 30.45 -2.96
C ARG A 8 -14.20 29.88 -3.97
N LEU A 9 -13.93 28.66 -4.42
CA LEU A 9 -14.84 27.89 -5.24
C LEU A 9 -15.87 27.19 -4.35
N SER A 10 -17.12 27.17 -4.79
CA SER A 10 -18.15 26.33 -4.18
C SER A 10 -17.90 24.84 -4.47
N ARG A 11 -18.50 23.95 -3.68
CA ARG A 11 -18.40 22.49 -3.90
C ARG A 11 -18.87 22.08 -5.29
N ASP A 12 -19.98 22.65 -5.76
CA ASP A 12 -20.51 22.36 -7.09
C ASP A 12 -19.54 22.79 -8.19
N GLN A 13 -18.89 23.94 -8.04
CA GLN A 13 -17.86 24.38 -8.98
C GLN A 13 -16.65 23.43 -8.97
N ILE A 14 -16.20 23.01 -7.79
CA ILE A 14 -15.07 22.07 -7.65
C ILE A 14 -15.41 20.74 -8.34
N ALA A 15 -16.60 20.19 -8.12
CA ALA A 15 -17.06 18.96 -8.77
C ALA A 15 -17.11 19.11 -10.30
N GLN A 16 -17.65 20.23 -10.81
CA GLN A 16 -17.66 20.51 -12.25
C GLN A 16 -16.25 20.58 -12.85
N TYR A 17 -15.29 21.20 -12.16
CA TYR A 17 -13.90 21.24 -12.60
C TYR A 17 -13.28 19.85 -12.60
N ALA A 18 -13.53 19.04 -11.58
CA ALA A 18 -13.07 17.66 -11.53
C ALA A 18 -13.60 16.83 -12.72
N ASP A 19 -14.88 16.98 -13.07
CA ASP A 19 -15.48 16.31 -14.23
C ASP A 19 -14.86 16.76 -15.56
N VAL A 20 -14.61 18.05 -15.72
CA VAL A 20 -13.96 18.60 -16.92
C VAL A 20 -12.52 18.07 -17.05
N ALA A 21 -11.74 18.09 -15.96
CA ALA A 21 -10.38 17.58 -15.96
C ALA A 21 -10.33 16.06 -16.25
N ALA A 22 -11.26 15.29 -15.67
CA ALA A 22 -11.40 13.86 -15.93
C ALA A 22 -11.67 13.58 -17.42
N ARG A 23 -12.59 14.32 -18.04
CA ARG A 23 -12.87 14.22 -19.48
C ARG A 23 -11.64 14.57 -20.32
N LEU A 24 -10.93 15.64 -19.98
CA LEU A 24 -9.71 16.04 -20.69
C LEU A 24 -8.65 14.93 -20.60
N ARG A 25 -8.37 14.41 -19.41
CA ARG A 25 -7.45 13.29 -19.20
C ARG A 25 -7.83 12.09 -20.08
N HIS A 26 -9.11 11.72 -20.08
CA HIS A 26 -9.60 10.61 -20.90
C HIS A 26 -9.38 10.83 -22.40
N LEU A 27 -9.66 12.03 -22.91
CA LEU A 27 -9.41 12.38 -24.31
C LEU A 27 -7.93 12.31 -24.67
N VAL A 28 -7.04 12.79 -23.79
CA VAL A 28 -5.59 12.66 -23.98
C VAL A 28 -5.20 11.18 -23.99
N SER A 29 -5.76 10.36 -23.08
CA SER A 29 -5.54 8.91 -23.04
C SER A 29 -5.91 8.21 -24.34
N GLN A 30 -7.08 8.50 -24.89
CA GLN A 30 -7.52 7.94 -26.17
C GLN A 30 -6.60 8.34 -27.33
N ARG A 31 -6.20 9.62 -27.38
CA ARG A 31 -5.24 10.11 -28.39
C ARG A 31 -3.88 9.41 -28.27
N THR A 32 -3.36 9.26 -27.06
CA THR A 32 -2.07 8.63 -26.81
C THR A 32 -2.10 7.13 -27.15
N LEU A 33 -3.18 6.42 -26.81
CA LEU A 33 -3.38 5.03 -27.26
C LEU A 33 -3.40 4.90 -28.78
N ALA A 34 -4.15 5.77 -29.47
CA ALA A 34 -4.21 5.77 -30.93
C ALA A 34 -2.83 6.01 -31.57
N LYS A 35 -2.07 6.97 -31.04
CA LYS A 35 -0.69 7.27 -31.47
C LYS A 35 0.20 6.03 -31.40
N TYR A 36 0.27 5.36 -30.26
CA TYR A 36 1.18 4.21 -30.10
C TYR A 36 0.68 2.95 -30.81
N ARG A 37 -0.63 2.75 -30.96
CA ARG A 37 -1.18 1.66 -31.78
C ARG A 37 -0.84 1.82 -33.26
N ALA A 38 -0.92 3.04 -33.80
CA ALA A 38 -0.53 3.33 -35.18
C ALA A 38 0.97 3.06 -35.41
N GLN A 39 1.82 3.36 -34.42
CA GLN A 39 3.24 3.01 -34.47
C GLN A 39 3.47 1.49 -34.40
N ALA A 40 2.73 0.78 -33.53
CA ALA A 40 2.86 -0.67 -33.37
C ALA A 40 2.47 -1.44 -34.65
N ALA A 41 1.51 -0.92 -35.42
CA ALA A 41 1.11 -1.49 -36.71
C ALA A 41 2.24 -1.52 -37.76
N GLN A 42 3.34 -0.79 -37.54
CA GLN A 42 4.51 -0.78 -38.41
C GLN A 42 5.47 -1.97 -38.15
N GLY A 43 5.11 -2.88 -37.24
CA GLY A 43 5.80 -4.17 -37.04
C GLY A 43 6.83 -4.22 -35.91
N ALA A 44 7.08 -3.11 -35.21
CA ALA A 44 7.97 -3.05 -34.04
C ALA A 44 7.21 -2.54 -32.80
N HIS A 45 7.71 -2.87 -31.60
CA HIS A 45 7.22 -2.23 -30.38
C HIS A 45 7.53 -0.73 -30.43
N PRO A 46 6.52 0.16 -30.28
CA PRO A 46 6.79 1.59 -30.18
C PRO A 46 7.70 1.86 -28.99
N ARG A 47 8.64 2.79 -29.17
CA ARG A 47 9.64 3.13 -28.16
C ARG A 47 9.26 4.43 -27.44
N VAL A 48 9.44 4.44 -26.13
CA VAL A 48 9.29 5.63 -25.28
C VAL A 48 10.59 5.91 -24.52
N ASP A 49 10.97 7.19 -24.41
CA ASP A 49 12.22 7.60 -23.75
C ASP A 49 12.11 7.66 -22.22
N GLY A 50 10.89 7.60 -21.70
CA GLY A 50 10.66 7.50 -20.26
C GLY A 50 9.20 7.20 -19.95
N VAL A 51 9.00 6.54 -18.81
CA VAL A 51 7.66 6.22 -18.31
C VAL A 51 7.56 6.53 -16.82
N GLN A 52 6.41 7.08 -16.44
CA GLN A 52 5.94 7.08 -15.07
C GLN A 52 4.78 6.08 -14.93
N LEU A 53 4.94 5.11 -14.03
CA LEU A 53 3.90 4.18 -13.63
C LEU A 53 3.23 4.69 -12.36
N GLY A 54 1.92 4.91 -12.42
CA GLY A 54 1.09 5.43 -11.33
C GLY A 54 1.11 6.95 -11.14
N GLY A 55 0.10 7.43 -10.42
CA GLY A 55 -0.22 8.85 -10.27
C GLY A 55 -0.38 9.27 -8.81
N GLY A 56 -1.51 9.92 -8.51
CA GLY A 56 -1.76 10.48 -7.19
C GLY A 56 -0.91 11.70 -6.88
N ALA A 57 -0.53 11.85 -5.61
CA ALA A 57 0.39 12.89 -5.11
C ALA A 57 1.72 12.97 -5.89
N ALA A 58 2.18 11.88 -6.50
CA ALA A 58 3.42 11.85 -7.27
C ALA A 58 3.34 12.68 -8.57
N LEU A 59 2.13 13.04 -9.02
CA LEU A 59 1.93 13.88 -10.21
C LEU A 59 2.49 15.30 -10.04
N ALA A 60 2.74 15.76 -8.81
CA ALA A 60 3.40 17.05 -8.57
C ALA A 60 4.82 17.12 -9.15
N GLY A 61 5.51 15.98 -9.25
CA GLY A 61 6.83 15.85 -9.86
C GLY A 61 6.81 15.34 -11.30
N ARG A 62 5.63 15.22 -11.93
CA ARG A 62 5.48 14.67 -13.27
C ARG A 62 6.33 15.45 -14.28
N ASP A 63 7.03 14.73 -15.15
CA ASP A 63 7.61 15.28 -16.37
C ASP A 63 6.61 15.09 -17.55
N PRO A 64 6.08 16.18 -18.15
CA PRO A 64 5.15 16.09 -19.28
C PRO A 64 5.72 15.37 -20.51
N ALA A 65 7.05 15.29 -20.67
CA ALA A 65 7.68 14.57 -21.77
C ALA A 65 7.67 13.03 -21.58
N THR A 66 7.45 12.55 -20.35
CA THR A 66 7.36 11.11 -20.06
C THR A 66 5.94 10.59 -20.24
N LEU A 67 5.81 9.35 -20.71
CA LEU A 67 4.52 8.66 -20.78
C LEU A 67 4.04 8.35 -19.35
N LEU A 68 2.85 8.81 -18.97
CA LEU A 68 2.19 8.36 -17.75
C LEU A 68 1.31 7.14 -18.06
N VAL A 69 1.44 6.07 -17.28
CA VAL A 69 0.47 4.97 -17.25
C VAL A 69 -0.10 4.87 -15.84
N ASP A 70 -1.34 5.29 -15.68
CA ASP A 70 -1.99 5.34 -14.38
C ASP A 70 -3.48 5.05 -14.49
N ALA A 71 -3.97 4.13 -13.68
CA ALA A 71 -5.39 3.86 -13.56
C ALA A 71 -5.99 4.96 -12.67
N ARG A 72 -6.74 5.88 -13.28
CA ARG A 72 -7.40 6.99 -12.59
C ARG A 72 -8.11 6.51 -11.32
N GLY A 73 -7.96 7.26 -10.22
CA GLY A 73 -8.63 6.97 -8.96
C GLY A 73 -8.03 5.82 -8.14
N ARG A 74 -7.00 5.11 -8.63
CA ARG A 74 -6.31 4.03 -7.87
C ARG A 74 -5.72 4.51 -6.53
N TRP A 75 -5.49 5.80 -6.39
CA TRP A 75 -4.59 6.42 -5.40
C TRP A 75 -5.29 7.18 -4.30
N GLN A 76 -6.45 7.72 -4.65
CA GLN A 76 -7.38 8.38 -3.75
C GLN A 76 -8.74 7.69 -3.90
N SER A 77 -8.73 6.36 -3.85
CA SER A 77 -9.94 5.60 -3.60
C SER A 77 -10.28 5.75 -2.11
N ASP A 78 -10.43 6.99 -1.67
CA ASP A 78 -10.95 7.35 -0.37
C ASP A 78 -12.46 7.50 -0.55
N GLY A 79 -13.24 6.68 0.14
CA GLY A 79 -14.69 6.78 0.16
C GLY A 79 -15.17 8.06 0.86
N ALA A 80 -14.30 8.77 1.58
CA ALA A 80 -14.65 10.07 2.14
C ALA A 80 -14.80 11.14 1.05
N ASP A 81 -15.77 12.03 1.22
CA ASP A 81 -15.95 13.17 0.30
C ASP A 81 -14.95 14.32 0.62
N ILE A 82 -14.21 14.21 1.72
CA ILE A 82 -13.20 15.17 2.20
C ILE A 82 -11.96 14.41 2.71
N LEU A 83 -10.77 14.96 2.47
CA LEU A 83 -9.52 14.41 2.96
C LEU A 83 -9.40 14.51 4.48
N ALA A 84 -8.66 13.58 5.07
CA ALA A 84 -8.22 13.63 6.47
C ALA A 84 -7.43 14.90 6.84
N GLN A 85 -6.81 15.56 5.85
CA GLN A 85 -5.90 16.70 6.03
C GLN A 85 -6.63 18.05 5.84
N VAL A 86 -6.32 19.01 6.72
CA VAL A 86 -6.83 20.39 6.63
C VAL A 86 -5.98 21.25 5.69
N GLY A 87 -6.55 22.34 5.19
CA GLY A 87 -5.86 23.26 4.28
C GLY A 87 -4.49 23.75 4.79
N GLN A 88 -4.34 24.03 6.10
CA GLN A 88 -3.02 24.41 6.63
C GLN A 88 -1.98 23.28 6.62
N GLN A 89 -2.38 22.00 6.63
CA GLN A 89 -1.43 20.89 6.48
C GLN A 89 -0.97 20.73 5.02
N LEU A 90 -1.76 21.25 4.08
CA LEU A 90 -1.57 21.12 2.64
C LEU A 90 -1.21 22.45 1.94
N GLN A 91 -0.86 23.48 2.70
CA GLN A 91 -0.51 24.81 2.18
C GLN A 91 0.70 24.80 1.23
N ASP A 92 1.61 23.82 1.37
CA ASP A 92 2.75 23.66 0.47
C ASP A 92 2.40 23.02 -0.89
N LEU A 93 1.17 22.51 -1.08
CA LEU A 93 0.73 21.99 -2.39
C LEU A 93 0.85 23.03 -3.51
N TYR A 94 0.65 24.32 -3.18
CA TYR A 94 0.81 25.41 -4.13
C TYR A 94 2.27 25.55 -4.59
N ARG A 95 3.22 25.48 -3.63
CA ARG A 95 4.66 25.54 -3.94
C ARG A 95 5.11 24.33 -4.75
N ALA A 96 4.49 23.19 -4.50
CA ALA A 96 4.71 21.96 -5.25
C ALA A 96 4.00 21.95 -6.63
N ARG A 97 3.39 23.06 -7.05
CA ARG A 97 2.63 23.21 -8.30
C ARG A 97 1.50 22.18 -8.47
N PHE A 98 1.00 21.65 -7.36
CA PHE A 98 -0.05 20.66 -7.37
C PHE A 98 -1.44 21.31 -7.35
N GLY A 99 -1.64 22.26 -6.43
CA GLY A 99 -2.90 22.98 -6.32
C GLY A 99 -2.90 24.01 -5.19
N ASP A 100 -3.77 25.02 -5.28
CA ASP A 100 -3.94 26.02 -4.23
C ASP A 100 -5.10 25.67 -3.29
N VAL A 101 -4.76 25.21 -2.10
CA VAL A 101 -5.74 24.84 -1.06
C VAL A 101 -6.65 26.00 -0.64
N ARG A 102 -6.20 27.24 -0.78
CA ARG A 102 -6.97 28.43 -0.37
C ARG A 102 -8.16 28.69 -1.29
N GLU A 103 -8.14 28.13 -2.50
CA GLU A 103 -9.25 28.22 -3.45
C GLU A 103 -10.40 27.27 -3.09
N VAL A 104 -10.15 26.23 -2.29
CA VAL A 104 -11.08 25.11 -2.08
C VAL A 104 -11.43 24.83 -0.62
N ALA A 105 -10.71 25.39 0.34
CA ALA A 105 -10.98 25.24 1.77
C ALA A 105 -10.54 26.47 2.58
N GLY A 106 -11.29 26.77 3.64
CA GLY A 106 -10.95 27.79 4.64
C GLY A 106 -9.94 27.31 5.70
N PRO A 107 -9.52 28.21 6.60
CA PRO A 107 -8.68 27.84 7.73
C PRO A 107 -9.34 26.77 8.61
N GLY A 108 -8.66 25.65 8.83
CA GLY A 108 -9.17 24.53 9.64
C GLY A 108 -10.13 23.60 8.90
N GLU A 109 -10.53 23.94 7.66
CA GLU A 109 -11.38 23.08 6.85
C GLU A 109 -10.57 21.99 6.15
N ARG A 110 -11.17 20.81 6.05
CA ARG A 110 -10.64 19.67 5.28
C ARG A 110 -10.86 19.88 3.79
N ILE A 111 -9.94 19.38 2.98
CA ILE A 111 -9.97 19.58 1.52
C ILE A 111 -11.00 18.64 0.86
N PRO A 112 -11.88 19.13 -0.03
CA PRO A 112 -12.76 18.27 -0.82
C PRO A 112 -11.96 17.31 -1.71
N VAL A 113 -12.34 16.03 -1.77
CA VAL A 113 -11.65 15.04 -2.62
C VAL A 113 -11.72 15.42 -4.10
N ASP A 114 -12.81 16.03 -4.55
CA ASP A 114 -12.95 16.50 -5.94
C ASP A 114 -11.93 17.58 -6.32
N ALA A 115 -11.47 18.41 -5.36
CA ALA A 115 -10.39 19.36 -5.62
C ALA A 115 -9.09 18.63 -5.98
N ILE A 116 -8.83 17.51 -5.29
CA ILE A 116 -7.65 16.71 -5.58
C ILE A 116 -7.78 15.98 -6.91
N ARG A 117 -8.94 15.38 -7.18
CA ARG A 117 -9.23 14.73 -8.47
C ARG A 117 -9.01 15.70 -9.62
N TYR A 118 -9.48 16.94 -9.49
CA TYR A 118 -9.22 17.99 -10.46
C TYR A 118 -7.72 18.24 -10.66
N TRP A 119 -6.95 18.43 -9.58
CA TRP A 119 -5.50 18.70 -9.67
C TRP A 119 -4.74 17.53 -10.30
N GLU A 120 -5.02 16.30 -9.86
CA GLU A 120 -4.40 15.09 -10.39
C GLU A 120 -4.71 14.90 -11.89
N ASP A 121 -5.98 15.01 -12.29
CA ASP A 121 -6.37 14.84 -13.69
C ASP A 121 -5.79 15.95 -14.58
N SER A 122 -5.71 17.19 -14.06
CA SER A 122 -5.11 18.31 -14.78
C SER A 122 -3.62 18.11 -15.01
N LEU A 123 -2.87 17.66 -14.00
CA LEU A 123 -1.44 17.33 -14.11
C LEU A 123 -1.22 16.12 -15.03
N ALA A 124 -2.08 15.11 -14.93
CA ALA A 124 -2.02 13.93 -15.77
C ALA A 124 -2.23 14.25 -17.27
N ALA A 125 -3.06 15.25 -17.58
CA ALA A 125 -3.36 15.65 -18.96
C ALA A 125 -2.28 16.54 -19.62
N GLN A 126 -1.23 16.97 -18.89
CA GLN A 126 -0.20 17.87 -19.44
C GLN A 126 0.70 17.23 -20.51
N GLY A 127 0.71 15.91 -20.61
CA GLY A 127 1.52 15.16 -21.58
C GLY A 127 0.84 13.85 -21.96
N ASP A 128 1.59 12.96 -22.61
CA ASP A 128 1.07 11.63 -22.98
C ASP A 128 0.67 10.86 -21.70
N VAL A 129 -0.58 10.39 -21.65
CA VAL A 129 -1.11 9.57 -20.56
C VAL A 129 -1.86 8.39 -21.15
N ILE A 130 -1.86 7.24 -20.49
CA ILE A 130 -2.76 6.13 -20.77
C ILE A 130 -3.43 5.74 -19.46
N ASP A 131 -4.76 5.82 -19.44
CA ASP A 131 -5.58 5.30 -18.35
C ASP A 131 -5.52 3.77 -18.39
N GLY A 132 -4.77 3.17 -17.47
CA GLY A 132 -4.54 1.74 -17.48
C GLY A 132 -3.53 1.27 -16.44
N ARG A 133 -3.23 -0.03 -16.48
CA ARG A 133 -2.23 -0.67 -15.62
C ARG A 133 -1.05 -1.12 -16.46
N GLY A 134 0.14 -0.66 -16.08
CA GLY A 134 1.40 -1.10 -16.66
C GLY A 134 1.99 -2.28 -15.89
N THR A 135 2.56 -3.25 -16.60
CA THR A 135 3.46 -4.27 -16.05
C THR A 135 4.77 -4.28 -16.81
N LEU A 136 5.87 -4.37 -16.08
CA LEU A 136 7.20 -4.42 -16.66
C LEU A 136 7.62 -5.87 -16.87
N ARG A 137 8.36 -6.13 -17.96
CA ARG A 137 9.00 -7.41 -18.22
C ARG A 137 10.28 -7.21 -19.02
N THR A 138 11.18 -8.19 -18.99
CA THR A 138 12.32 -8.20 -19.90
C THR A 138 12.08 -9.15 -21.06
N GLU A 139 12.66 -8.84 -22.23
CA GLU A 139 12.68 -9.73 -23.39
C GLU A 139 13.93 -9.44 -24.21
N HIS A 140 14.79 -10.45 -24.42
CA HIS A 140 16.05 -10.31 -25.18
C HIS A 140 16.92 -9.11 -24.74
N GLY A 141 17.02 -8.87 -23.42
CA GLY A 141 17.78 -7.74 -22.85
C GLY A 141 17.11 -6.37 -22.98
N LYS A 142 15.91 -6.30 -23.58
CA LYS A 142 15.09 -5.08 -23.64
C LYS A 142 14.12 -5.03 -22.46
N LEU A 143 13.83 -3.80 -22.03
CA LEU A 143 12.78 -3.54 -21.04
C LEU A 143 11.49 -3.20 -21.77
N LEU A 144 10.45 -3.99 -21.53
CA LEU A 144 9.15 -3.81 -22.15
C LEU A 144 8.09 -3.46 -21.11
N LEU A 145 7.16 -2.60 -21.51
CA LEU A 145 5.97 -2.22 -20.76
C LEU A 145 4.73 -2.79 -21.44
N ASN A 146 4.05 -3.70 -20.77
CA ASN A 146 2.73 -4.15 -21.18
C ASN A 146 1.68 -3.29 -20.48
N ILE A 147 0.81 -2.64 -21.24
CA ILE A 147 -0.26 -1.80 -20.72
C ILE A 147 -1.58 -2.51 -20.96
N ALA A 148 -2.37 -2.70 -19.90
CA ALA A 148 -3.78 -3.07 -19.96
C ALA A 148 -4.62 -1.78 -19.79
N PRO A 149 -5.20 -1.23 -20.87
CA PRO A 149 -6.06 -0.06 -20.79
C PRO A 149 -7.28 -0.27 -19.89
N SER A 150 -7.68 0.77 -19.17
CA SER A 150 -8.85 0.74 -18.28
C SER A 150 -10.19 0.72 -19.03
N ASP A 151 -10.20 1.09 -20.31
CA ASP A 151 -11.38 1.03 -21.17
C ASP A 151 -11.67 -0.38 -21.73
N GLY A 152 -10.88 -1.38 -21.35
CA GLY A 152 -11.02 -2.77 -21.80
C GLY A 152 -10.54 -3.02 -23.23
N SER A 153 -9.99 -2.01 -23.91
CA SER A 153 -9.43 -2.17 -25.25
C SER A 153 -8.16 -3.04 -25.24
N PRO A 154 -7.72 -3.57 -26.40
CA PRO A 154 -6.62 -4.53 -26.46
C PRO A 154 -5.32 -4.01 -25.80
N PRO A 155 -4.56 -4.88 -25.10
CA PRO A 155 -3.29 -4.50 -24.50
C PRO A 155 -2.30 -3.90 -25.50
N LEU A 156 -1.41 -3.04 -25.01
CA LEU A 156 -0.37 -2.38 -25.78
C LEU A 156 1.00 -2.69 -25.18
N THR A 157 1.97 -3.06 -26.01
CA THR A 157 3.35 -3.31 -25.57
C THR A 157 4.28 -2.24 -26.12
N LEU A 158 5.06 -1.61 -25.24
CA LEU A 158 6.02 -0.55 -25.56
C LEU A 158 7.44 -0.97 -25.15
N GLU A 159 8.45 -0.56 -25.90
CA GLU A 159 9.85 -0.63 -25.50
C GLU A 159 10.21 0.62 -24.68
N ILE A 160 10.82 0.43 -23.51
CA ILE A 160 11.29 1.54 -22.68
C ILE A 160 12.78 1.77 -22.98
N GLY A 161 13.07 2.90 -23.60
CA GLY A 161 14.41 3.33 -23.96
C GLY A 161 15.16 4.04 -22.83
N GLY A 162 14.44 4.65 -21.89
CA GLY A 162 15.07 5.42 -20.81
C GLY A 162 14.44 5.16 -19.45
N LYS A 163 14.16 6.24 -18.73
CA LYS A 163 13.94 6.20 -17.28
C LYS A 163 12.57 5.64 -16.91
N VAL A 164 12.52 4.83 -15.85
CA VAL A 164 11.27 4.39 -15.21
C VAL A 164 11.14 5.06 -13.86
N VAL A 165 10.06 5.81 -13.69
CA VAL A 165 9.59 6.27 -12.39
C VAL A 165 8.39 5.42 -12.02
N THR A 166 8.38 4.82 -10.83
CA THR A 166 7.18 4.25 -10.26
C THR A 166 6.75 5.06 -9.04
N ALA A 167 5.49 5.40 -9.01
CA ALA A 167 4.75 5.50 -7.79
C ALA A 167 3.73 4.36 -7.88
N PRO A 168 3.75 3.31 -7.03
CA PRO A 168 2.73 2.24 -7.04
C PRO A 168 1.57 2.44 -6.06
N GLY A 169 1.81 3.21 -5.00
CA GLY A 169 0.82 3.65 -4.02
C GLY A 169 0.94 2.94 -2.73
N PHE A 170 -0.11 3.05 -1.93
CA PHE A 170 -0.21 2.22 -0.76
C PHE A 170 -0.16 0.75 -1.23
N PRO A 171 0.88 -0.01 -0.85
CA PRO A 171 0.92 -1.44 -1.12
C PRO A 171 -0.21 -2.13 -0.34
N SER A 172 -0.42 -3.41 -0.63
CA SER A 172 -1.36 -4.23 0.12
C SER A 172 -1.07 -4.19 1.62
N GLU A 173 -2.12 -4.27 2.42
CA GLU A 173 -2.02 -4.43 3.87
C GLU A 173 -1.45 -5.80 4.22
N HIS A 174 -0.94 -5.96 5.43
CA HIS A 174 -0.55 -7.27 5.93
C HIS A 174 -1.76 -8.19 6.07
N ILE A 175 -1.62 -9.42 5.54
CA ILE A 175 -2.58 -10.49 5.83
C ILE A 175 -2.43 -10.90 7.29
N PRO A 176 -3.54 -11.00 8.05
CA PRO A 176 -3.49 -11.49 9.43
C PRO A 176 -2.78 -12.84 9.54
N GLY A 177 -1.85 -12.97 10.49
CA GLY A 177 -1.00 -14.15 10.66
C GLY A 177 0.22 -14.23 9.74
N GLY A 178 0.34 -13.33 8.76
CA GLY A 178 1.50 -13.26 7.86
C GLY A 178 2.77 -12.75 8.53
N VAL A 179 3.92 -12.98 7.89
CA VAL A 179 5.21 -12.48 8.37
C VAL A 179 5.35 -10.99 8.05
N ARG A 180 5.56 -10.18 9.10
CA ARG A 180 5.88 -8.75 8.94
C ARG A 180 7.17 -8.62 8.12
N TYR A 181 7.15 -7.79 7.07
CA TYR A 181 8.25 -7.54 6.13
C TYR A 181 8.59 -8.64 5.11
N ALA A 182 7.76 -9.66 4.94
CA ALA A 182 7.91 -10.62 3.85
C ALA A 182 7.25 -10.12 2.57
N SER A 183 7.99 -10.03 1.46
CA SER A 183 7.35 -9.96 0.14
C SER A 183 7.02 -11.35 -0.41
N ALA A 184 6.02 -11.42 -1.30
CA ALA A 184 5.71 -12.65 -2.02
C ALA A 184 6.94 -13.17 -2.80
N GLY A 185 7.68 -12.27 -3.47
CA GLY A 185 8.89 -12.64 -4.21
C GLY A 185 9.99 -13.26 -3.33
N GLU A 186 10.21 -12.73 -2.12
CA GLU A 186 11.18 -13.31 -1.18
C GLU A 186 10.75 -14.67 -0.64
N SER A 187 9.45 -14.85 -0.43
CA SER A 187 8.88 -16.14 -0.05
C SER A 187 9.09 -17.20 -1.12
N ILE A 188 8.91 -16.83 -2.39
CA ILE A 188 9.16 -17.70 -3.53
C ILE A 188 10.65 -18.08 -3.60
N LEU A 189 11.56 -17.11 -3.51
CA LEU A 189 13.01 -17.39 -3.53
C LEU A 189 13.46 -18.29 -2.38
N ALA A 190 12.97 -18.06 -1.16
CA ALA A 190 13.34 -18.86 -0.01
C ALA A 190 12.90 -20.32 -0.15
N ILE A 191 11.70 -20.57 -0.70
CA ILE A 191 11.24 -21.92 -1.00
C ILE A 191 12.03 -22.55 -2.15
N GLU A 192 12.26 -21.83 -3.25
CA GLU A 192 13.07 -22.32 -4.36
C GLU A 192 14.48 -22.72 -3.92
N HIS A 193 15.12 -21.86 -3.11
CA HIS A 193 16.43 -22.13 -2.57
C HIS A 193 16.44 -23.37 -1.66
N ALA A 194 15.46 -23.48 -0.76
CA ALA A 194 15.32 -24.64 0.12
C ALA A 194 15.10 -25.94 -0.68
N LEU A 195 14.24 -25.91 -1.69
CA LEU A 195 14.00 -27.05 -2.57
C LEU A 195 15.26 -27.41 -3.37
N LYS A 196 16.01 -26.43 -3.90
CA LYS A 196 17.30 -26.68 -4.57
C LYS A 196 18.30 -27.37 -3.64
N GLN A 197 18.38 -26.96 -2.36
CA GLN A 197 19.24 -27.63 -1.38
C GLN A 197 18.81 -29.09 -1.11
N LEU A 198 17.51 -29.35 -1.06
CA LEU A 198 16.99 -30.72 -0.88
C LEU A 198 17.24 -31.57 -2.13
N ALA A 199 17.06 -31.00 -3.32
CA ALA A 199 17.28 -31.67 -4.60
C ALA A 199 18.77 -31.99 -4.86
N ALA A 200 19.68 -31.13 -4.37
CA ALA A 200 21.13 -31.32 -4.52
C ALA A 200 21.71 -32.40 -3.59
N LYS A 201 20.96 -32.82 -2.56
CA LYS A 201 21.38 -33.89 -1.64
C LYS A 201 20.73 -35.20 -2.06
N ASP A 202 21.54 -36.24 -2.20
CA ASP A 202 20.99 -37.59 -2.31
C ASP A 202 20.32 -37.98 -0.98
N GLY A 203 19.02 -38.20 -1.03
CA GLY A 203 18.20 -38.42 0.17
C GLY A 203 16.72 -38.58 -0.15
N PRO A 204 15.90 -38.90 0.86
CA PRO A 204 14.49 -39.28 0.68
C PRO A 204 13.59 -38.17 0.12
N HIS A 205 14.05 -36.91 0.13
CA HIS A 205 13.25 -35.76 -0.31
C HIS A 205 13.63 -35.25 -1.71
N LYS A 206 14.63 -35.85 -2.37
CA LYS A 206 15.18 -35.38 -3.65
C LYS A 206 14.12 -35.32 -4.76
N ASP A 207 13.39 -36.41 -4.96
CA ASP A 207 12.41 -36.50 -6.05
C ASP A 207 11.23 -35.54 -5.83
N TYR A 208 10.77 -35.41 -4.58
CA TYR A 208 9.78 -34.40 -4.23
C TYR A 208 10.29 -33.00 -4.58
N ALA A 209 11.51 -32.67 -4.16
CA ALA A 209 12.08 -31.35 -4.38
C ALA A 209 12.24 -31.02 -5.87
N MET A 210 12.69 -31.98 -6.69
CA MET A 210 12.80 -31.83 -8.14
C MET A 210 11.42 -31.60 -8.80
N ASN A 211 10.42 -32.39 -8.42
CA ASN A 211 9.06 -32.23 -8.94
C ASN A 211 8.43 -30.90 -8.51
N ALA A 212 8.65 -30.47 -7.27
CA ALA A 212 8.19 -29.18 -6.78
C ALA A 212 8.86 -28.02 -7.53
N LEU A 213 10.17 -28.08 -7.77
CA LEU A 213 10.88 -27.08 -8.58
C LEU A 213 10.32 -26.99 -10.01
N ALA A 214 10.07 -28.12 -10.66
CA ALA A 214 9.47 -28.13 -12.00
C ALA A 214 8.06 -27.50 -12.03
N ARG A 215 7.28 -27.65 -10.95
CA ARG A 215 5.98 -26.98 -10.80
C ARG A 215 6.11 -25.49 -10.52
N LEU A 216 7.11 -25.09 -9.73
CA LEU A 216 7.39 -23.66 -9.45
C LEU A 216 7.85 -22.91 -10.69
N ASP A 217 8.63 -23.53 -11.58
CA ASP A 217 9.04 -22.92 -12.86
C ASP A 217 7.85 -22.55 -13.76
N GLN A 218 6.69 -23.17 -13.56
CA GLN A 218 5.44 -22.84 -14.26
C GLN A 218 4.69 -21.65 -13.62
N ILE A 219 5.06 -21.25 -12.40
CA ILE A 219 4.49 -20.11 -11.68
C ILE A 219 5.35 -18.87 -11.93
N LYS A 220 4.84 -17.98 -12.77
CA LYS A 220 5.48 -16.69 -13.07
C LYS A 220 4.87 -15.58 -12.19
N GLY A 221 5.68 -14.89 -11.39
CA GLY A 221 5.31 -13.60 -10.82
C GLY A 221 5.81 -13.32 -9.39
N THR A 222 5.39 -12.18 -8.86
CA THR A 222 5.72 -11.63 -7.52
C THR A 222 4.50 -11.07 -6.80
N ARG A 223 3.29 -11.42 -7.24
CA ARG A 223 2.04 -10.93 -6.64
C ARG A 223 1.67 -11.80 -5.44
N GLU A 224 0.88 -11.26 -4.52
CA GLU A 224 0.33 -12.03 -3.39
C GLU A 224 -0.45 -13.26 -3.87
N ALA A 225 -1.20 -13.14 -4.96
CA ALA A 225 -1.86 -14.27 -5.61
C ALA A 225 -0.87 -15.38 -6.06
N ASP A 226 0.36 -15.01 -6.43
CA ASP A 226 1.39 -15.99 -6.80
C ASP A 226 1.93 -16.73 -5.57
N LEU A 227 1.91 -16.09 -4.38
CA LEU A 227 2.26 -16.75 -3.12
C LEU A 227 1.28 -17.88 -2.79
N GLY A 228 -0.02 -17.65 -2.99
CA GLY A 228 -1.04 -18.70 -2.88
C GLY A 228 -0.79 -19.87 -3.84
N ARG A 229 -0.39 -19.58 -5.09
CA ARG A 229 -0.02 -20.61 -6.08
C ARG A 229 1.23 -21.40 -5.68
N VAL A 230 2.24 -20.75 -5.08
CA VAL A 230 3.39 -21.48 -4.52
C VAL A 230 2.98 -22.33 -3.33
N GLY A 231 2.09 -21.83 -2.47
CA GLY A 231 1.46 -22.61 -1.41
C GLY A 231 0.72 -23.84 -1.94
N GLU A 232 0.06 -23.76 -3.11
CA GLU A 232 -0.57 -24.91 -3.78
C GLU A 232 0.45 -25.98 -4.21
N VAL A 233 1.66 -25.59 -4.62
CA VAL A 233 2.72 -26.56 -4.97
C VAL A 233 3.09 -27.41 -3.75
N LEU A 234 3.16 -26.77 -2.59
CA LEU A 234 3.52 -27.40 -1.31
C LEU A 234 2.30 -27.92 -0.51
N ARG A 235 1.06 -27.83 -1.04
CA ARG A 235 -0.17 -28.16 -0.29
C ARG A 235 -0.12 -29.56 0.30
N ASP A 236 0.28 -30.52 -0.52
CA ASP A 236 0.29 -31.94 -0.18
C ASP A 236 1.72 -32.42 0.13
N ALA A 237 2.60 -31.51 0.54
CA ALA A 237 3.95 -31.86 0.97
C ALA A 237 3.90 -32.79 2.18
N PRO A 238 4.60 -33.95 2.15
CA PRO A 238 4.76 -34.79 3.32
C PRO A 238 5.35 -34.02 4.52
N ALA A 239 4.93 -34.36 5.74
CA ALA A 239 5.32 -33.62 6.95
C ALA A 239 6.84 -33.61 7.18
N ASP A 240 7.53 -34.70 6.81
CA ASP A 240 8.97 -34.84 6.84
C ASP A 240 9.66 -33.93 5.80
N VAL A 241 9.06 -33.72 4.62
CA VAL A 241 9.54 -32.73 3.63
C VAL A 241 9.40 -31.31 4.17
N ILE A 242 8.26 -30.95 4.77
CA ILE A 242 8.09 -29.64 5.41
C ILE A 242 9.11 -29.43 6.53
N ALA A 243 9.35 -30.44 7.35
CA ALA A 243 10.37 -30.40 8.39
C ALA A 243 11.78 -30.23 7.82
N ALA A 244 12.09 -30.87 6.69
CA ALA A 244 13.37 -30.74 5.99
C ALA A 244 13.55 -29.34 5.40
N LEU A 245 12.51 -28.78 4.76
CA LEU A 245 12.52 -27.40 4.24
C LEU A 245 12.82 -26.38 5.35
N LYS A 246 12.16 -26.51 6.51
CA LYS A 246 12.39 -25.64 7.67
C LYS A 246 13.82 -25.68 8.22
N LYS A 247 14.57 -26.76 7.96
CA LYS A 247 15.98 -26.94 8.39
C LYS A 247 17.00 -26.45 7.37
N THR A 248 16.58 -26.08 6.15
CA THR A 248 17.50 -25.53 5.15
C THR A 248 18.07 -24.20 5.61
N LYS A 249 19.36 -23.97 5.34
CA LYS A 249 19.98 -22.68 5.64
C LYS A 249 19.57 -21.70 4.54
N GLY A 250 19.11 -20.51 4.90
CA GLY A 250 18.90 -19.45 3.90
C GLY A 250 20.25 -19.00 3.32
N GLU A 251 20.26 -18.67 2.02
CA GLU A 251 21.37 -17.97 1.36
C GLU A 251 21.56 -16.56 1.95
N ASP A 252 20.46 -15.93 2.35
CA ASP A 252 20.41 -14.65 3.06
C ASP A 252 19.99 -14.84 4.52
N ALA A 253 20.73 -14.24 5.46
CA ALA A 253 20.47 -14.35 6.91
C ALA A 253 19.11 -13.77 7.37
N GLY A 254 18.39 -13.02 6.51
CA GLY A 254 17.17 -12.29 6.87
C GLY A 254 15.86 -13.04 6.66
N TYR A 255 15.77 -13.91 5.64
CA TYR A 255 14.50 -14.51 5.21
C TYR A 255 14.64 -16.01 4.93
N THR A 256 13.91 -16.84 5.69
CA THR A 256 14.07 -18.31 5.72
C THR A 256 12.87 -19.03 5.14
N ALA A 257 13.03 -20.30 4.77
CA ALA A 257 11.92 -21.17 4.37
C ALA A 257 10.82 -21.23 5.44
N VAL A 258 11.17 -21.13 6.73
CA VAL A 258 10.19 -21.06 7.83
C VAL A 258 9.26 -19.85 7.65
N LYS A 259 9.82 -18.65 7.45
CA LYS A 259 9.04 -17.42 7.26
C LYS A 259 8.19 -17.49 5.99
N ALA A 260 8.73 -18.04 4.91
CA ALA A 260 8.01 -18.22 3.66
C ALA A 260 6.80 -19.14 3.82
N LEU A 261 6.97 -20.29 4.48
CA LEU A 261 5.88 -21.22 4.78
C LEU A 261 4.81 -20.54 5.66
N THR A 262 5.21 -19.80 6.69
CA THR A 262 4.26 -19.04 7.52
C THR A 262 3.46 -18.01 6.71
N ALA A 263 4.09 -17.29 5.78
CA ALA A 263 3.40 -16.34 4.91
C ALA A 263 2.41 -17.05 3.95
N MET A 264 2.78 -18.23 3.42
CA MET A 264 1.90 -19.04 2.57
C MET A 264 0.71 -19.60 3.33
N ASP A 265 0.93 -20.10 4.55
CA ASP A 265 -0.13 -20.61 5.42
C ASP A 265 -1.12 -19.50 5.78
N ALA A 266 -0.62 -18.30 6.08
CA ALA A 266 -1.46 -17.12 6.34
C ALA A 266 -2.27 -16.69 5.11
N GLN A 267 -1.66 -16.65 3.92
CA GLN A 267 -2.37 -16.37 2.66
C GLN A 267 -3.48 -17.39 2.41
N ARG A 268 -3.19 -18.68 2.54
CA ARG A 268 -4.19 -19.74 2.35
C ARG A 268 -5.33 -19.59 3.35
N ALA A 269 -5.01 -19.43 4.62
CA ALA A 269 -5.99 -19.25 5.68
C ALA A 269 -6.91 -18.04 5.41
N TRP A 270 -6.35 -16.96 4.88
CA TRP A 270 -7.12 -15.79 4.46
C TRP A 270 -8.00 -16.07 3.23
N ASP A 271 -7.45 -16.71 2.20
CA ASP A 271 -8.20 -17.05 0.98
C ASP A 271 -9.39 -17.98 1.29
N ASP A 272 -9.20 -18.95 2.20
CA ASP A 272 -10.26 -19.84 2.64
C ASP A 272 -11.33 -19.09 3.44
N LEU A 273 -10.92 -18.18 4.33
CA LEU A 273 -11.85 -17.30 5.05
C LEU A 273 -12.65 -16.39 4.10
N VAL A 274 -12.03 -15.85 3.06
CA VAL A 274 -12.71 -15.05 2.03
C VAL A 274 -13.73 -15.88 1.24
N LYS A 275 -13.42 -17.16 0.96
CA LYS A 275 -14.39 -18.08 0.33
C LYS A 275 -15.56 -18.39 1.26
N GLU A 276 -15.28 -18.63 2.54
CA GLU A 276 -16.30 -18.82 3.58
C GLU A 276 -17.22 -17.59 3.70
N ASP A 277 -16.69 -16.38 3.61
CA ASP A 277 -17.48 -15.13 3.63
C ASP A 277 -18.33 -14.92 2.36
N ALA A 278 -17.83 -15.37 1.20
CA ALA A 278 -18.49 -15.16 -0.08
C ALA A 278 -19.77 -15.99 -0.28
N THR A 279 -19.99 -17.06 0.48
CA THR A 279 -21.15 -17.95 0.30
C THR A 279 -22.45 -17.40 0.90
N ASP A 280 -22.37 -16.44 1.82
CA ASP A 280 -23.52 -16.05 2.64
C ASP A 280 -24.20 -14.75 2.17
N GLY A 281 -23.74 -14.13 1.08
CA GLY A 281 -24.28 -12.87 0.56
C GLY A 281 -24.18 -11.68 1.53
N GLN A 282 -23.55 -11.90 2.69
CA GLN A 282 -23.47 -10.99 3.83
C GLN A 282 -22.02 -10.54 4.09
N ARG A 283 -21.21 -10.39 3.03
CA ARG A 283 -19.80 -9.94 3.06
C ARG A 283 -19.41 -9.21 4.35
N GLN A 284 -18.52 -9.81 5.13
CA GLN A 284 -18.08 -9.37 6.45
C GLN A 284 -16.60 -8.97 6.46
N LEU A 285 -15.83 -9.33 5.41
CA LEU A 285 -14.38 -9.14 5.37
C LEU A 285 -13.94 -8.04 4.38
N PHE A 286 -13.02 -7.18 4.84
CA PHE A 286 -12.43 -6.10 4.06
C PHE A 286 -10.90 -6.10 4.20
N PHE A 287 -10.19 -5.93 3.09
CA PHE A 287 -8.73 -5.97 3.05
C PHE A 287 -8.13 -4.99 2.05
N SER A 288 -6.93 -4.49 2.35
CA SER A 288 -6.16 -3.62 1.46
C SER A 288 -6.97 -2.40 0.99
N LYS A 289 -7.16 -2.22 -0.32
CA LYS A 289 -7.84 -1.05 -0.90
C LYS A 289 -9.28 -0.88 -0.44
N GLU A 290 -9.92 -1.98 -0.05
CA GLU A 290 -11.31 -1.96 0.39
C GLU A 290 -11.48 -1.38 1.80
N THR A 291 -10.37 -1.19 2.53
CA THR A 291 -10.38 -0.67 3.91
C THR A 291 -10.82 0.78 3.99
N ASN A 292 -10.73 1.54 2.89
CA ASN A 292 -11.03 2.98 2.88
C ASN A 292 -11.69 3.49 1.59
N ASP A 293 -12.21 2.62 0.71
CA ASP A 293 -12.81 3.03 -0.57
C ASP A 293 -14.36 3.11 -0.56
N GLU A 294 -14.95 3.28 -1.73
CA GLU A 294 -16.42 3.29 -1.88
C GLU A 294 -17.06 1.95 -1.50
N THR A 295 -16.32 0.84 -1.48
CA THR A 295 -16.84 -0.47 -1.08
C THR A 295 -17.26 -0.45 0.38
N ILE A 296 -16.36 -0.05 1.30
CA ILE A 296 -16.69 0.03 2.73
C ILE A 296 -17.77 1.08 3.01
N LYS A 297 -17.74 2.23 2.32
CA LYS A 297 -18.79 3.26 2.41
C LYS A 297 -20.15 2.72 2.01
N ASN A 298 -20.26 2.07 0.85
CA ASN A 298 -21.53 1.54 0.36
C ASN A 298 -22.03 0.40 1.24
N THR A 299 -21.14 -0.46 1.76
CA THR A 299 -21.54 -1.49 2.73
C THR A 299 -22.05 -0.88 4.05
N ALA A 300 -21.37 0.14 4.59
CA ALA A 300 -21.82 0.82 5.80
C ALA A 300 -23.22 1.44 5.61
N LYS A 301 -23.45 2.15 4.49
CA LYS A 301 -24.76 2.74 4.16
C LYS A 301 -25.86 1.69 4.01
N ALA A 302 -25.56 0.60 3.30
CA ALA A 302 -26.52 -0.47 3.06
C ALA A 302 -26.93 -1.21 4.34
N ARG A 303 -26.18 -1.05 5.44
CA ARG A 303 -26.38 -1.75 6.72
C ARG A 303 -26.71 -0.81 7.89
N ASP A 304 -27.15 0.42 7.63
CA ASP A 304 -27.52 1.37 8.71
C ASP A 304 -28.88 1.04 9.37
N ASP A 305 -29.57 0.01 8.89
CA ASP A 305 -30.82 -0.51 9.45
C ASP A 305 -30.61 -1.26 10.77
N VAL A 306 -29.47 -1.93 10.95
CA VAL A 306 -29.14 -2.73 12.14
C VAL A 306 -27.85 -2.28 12.80
N LYS A 307 -27.79 -2.36 14.14
CA LYS A 307 -26.54 -2.13 14.88
C LYS A 307 -25.53 -3.22 14.53
N ARG A 308 -24.33 -2.81 14.07
CA ARG A 308 -23.24 -3.71 13.71
C ARG A 308 -21.93 -3.24 14.34
N THR A 309 -21.12 -4.18 14.81
CA THR A 309 -19.78 -3.92 15.33
C THR A 309 -18.76 -4.18 14.23
N TRP A 310 -17.97 -3.16 13.89
CA TRP A 310 -16.88 -3.22 12.93
C TRP A 310 -15.56 -3.27 13.66
N VAL A 311 -14.77 -4.33 13.45
CA VAL A 311 -13.45 -4.46 14.05
C VAL A 311 -12.37 -4.18 13.01
N PHE A 312 -11.54 -3.18 13.29
CA PHE A 312 -10.37 -2.85 12.49
C PHE A 312 -9.13 -3.40 13.19
N ALA A 313 -8.45 -4.34 12.55
CA ALA A 313 -7.16 -4.85 13.00
C ALA A 313 -6.04 -3.89 12.58
N GLY A 314 -5.72 -2.96 13.46
CA GLY A 314 -4.73 -1.89 13.30
C GLY A 314 -5.30 -0.52 13.66
N ALA A 315 -4.40 0.45 13.87
CA ALA A 315 -4.75 1.87 14.01
C ALA A 315 -3.85 2.78 13.17
N GLY A 316 -3.38 2.26 12.02
CA GLY A 316 -2.69 3.07 11.00
C GLY A 316 -3.66 3.99 10.25
N GLY A 317 -3.12 4.80 9.31
CA GLY A 317 -3.93 5.74 8.53
C GLY A 317 -5.14 5.11 7.82
N ASN A 318 -4.97 3.91 7.24
CA ASN A 318 -6.06 3.19 6.58
C ASN A 318 -7.16 2.76 7.57
N ALA A 319 -6.79 2.30 8.77
CA ALA A 319 -7.74 1.94 9.81
C ALA A 319 -8.54 3.15 10.29
N VAL A 320 -7.86 4.27 10.58
CA VAL A 320 -8.50 5.52 11.01
C VAL A 320 -9.43 6.06 9.94
N SER A 321 -9.00 6.08 8.67
CA SER A 321 -9.85 6.56 7.58
C SER A 321 -11.07 5.68 7.35
N GLY A 322 -10.89 4.36 7.29
CA GLY A 322 -12.00 3.41 7.15
C GLY A 322 -13.00 3.49 8.29
N ALA A 323 -12.52 3.61 9.53
CA ALA A 323 -13.35 3.80 10.70
C ALA A 323 -14.16 5.10 10.65
N GLU A 324 -13.55 6.21 10.19
CA GLU A 324 -14.26 7.47 10.00
C GLU A 324 -15.35 7.34 8.92
N ILE A 325 -15.05 6.68 7.80
CA ILE A 325 -16.00 6.43 6.71
C ILE A 325 -17.21 5.67 7.24
N VAL A 326 -17.00 4.58 7.99
CA VAL A 326 -18.09 3.82 8.62
C VAL A 326 -18.89 4.76 9.52
N LEU A 327 -18.28 5.37 10.54
CA LEU A 327 -18.97 6.16 11.58
C LEU A 327 -19.74 7.37 11.03
N ARG A 328 -19.28 7.98 9.94
CA ARG A 328 -19.96 9.11 9.27
C ARG A 328 -21.14 8.70 8.42
N ASN A 329 -21.13 7.48 7.88
CA ASN A 329 -22.15 6.99 6.95
C ASN A 329 -23.18 6.05 7.61
N THR A 330 -23.12 5.91 8.93
CA THR A 330 -24.06 5.16 9.75
C THR A 330 -24.36 5.92 11.04
N THR A 331 -25.57 5.78 11.56
CA THR A 331 -25.96 6.24 12.89
C THR A 331 -25.84 5.15 13.96
N LYS A 332 -25.77 3.87 13.54
CA LYS A 332 -25.86 2.72 14.45
C LYS A 332 -24.58 1.90 14.60
N ALA A 333 -23.65 1.94 13.66
CA ALA A 333 -22.46 1.10 13.77
C ALA A 333 -21.57 1.52 14.96
N GLU A 334 -20.98 0.51 15.60
CA GLU A 334 -19.89 0.66 16.55
C GLU A 334 -18.58 0.22 15.88
N VAL A 335 -17.49 0.88 16.20
CA VAL A 335 -16.17 0.60 15.64
C VAL A 335 -15.20 0.31 16.78
N THR A 336 -14.47 -0.80 16.65
CA THR A 336 -13.37 -1.16 17.54
C THR A 336 -12.06 -1.14 16.76
N LEU A 337 -11.15 -0.25 17.13
CA LEU A 337 -9.77 -0.26 16.63
C LEU A 337 -8.91 -1.16 17.54
N VAL A 338 -8.25 -2.16 16.98
CA VAL A 338 -7.32 -3.04 17.71
C VAL A 338 -5.89 -2.69 17.33
N ALA A 339 -5.12 -2.16 18.26
CA ALA A 339 -3.82 -1.57 17.95
C ALA A 339 -2.73 -2.00 18.92
N LYS A 340 -1.47 -1.88 18.47
CA LYS A 340 -0.33 -1.95 19.39
C LYS A 340 -0.39 -0.78 20.35
N ASP A 341 0.07 -0.98 21.58
CA ASP A 341 0.12 0.08 22.58
C ASP A 341 0.93 1.26 22.01
N GLN A 342 0.23 2.35 21.73
CA GLN A 342 0.72 3.62 21.17
C GLN A 342 1.39 3.54 19.79
N PRO A 343 0.63 3.55 18.66
CA PRO A 343 1.23 3.87 17.37
C PRO A 343 1.74 5.31 17.43
N ALA A 344 3.06 5.48 17.37
CA ALA A 344 3.70 6.79 17.46
C ALA A 344 3.08 7.76 16.45
N GLY A 345 2.53 8.90 16.91
CA GLY A 345 1.89 9.87 16.02
C GLY A 345 0.36 9.80 15.94
N LEU A 346 -0.28 8.71 16.39
CA LEU A 346 -1.73 8.52 16.25
C LEU A 346 -2.53 9.59 16.98
N PHE A 347 -2.21 9.87 18.24
CA PHE A 347 -2.88 10.91 19.01
C PHE A 347 -2.48 12.33 18.59
N GLN A 348 -1.50 12.49 17.70
CA GLN A 348 -1.17 13.76 17.03
C GLN A 348 -1.90 13.91 15.69
N ASN A 349 -2.53 12.84 15.19
CA ASN A 349 -3.28 12.86 13.94
C ASN A 349 -4.60 13.63 14.10
N GLY A 350 -4.81 14.67 13.29
CA GLY A 350 -6.01 15.51 13.34
C GLY A 350 -7.31 14.78 13.01
N GLN A 351 -7.27 13.78 12.12
CA GLN A 351 -8.43 12.97 11.76
C GLN A 351 -8.89 12.11 12.95
N PHE A 352 -7.95 11.39 13.56
CA PHE A 352 -8.23 10.55 14.72
C PHE A 352 -8.75 11.38 15.89
N ARG A 353 -8.15 12.55 16.15
CA ARG A 353 -8.63 13.51 17.16
C ARG A 353 -10.10 13.89 16.97
N SER A 354 -10.48 14.30 15.76
CA SER A 354 -11.88 14.62 15.45
C SER A 354 -12.81 13.42 15.64
N MET A 355 -12.36 12.20 15.32
CA MET A 355 -13.16 11.00 15.57
C MET A 355 -13.34 10.71 17.06
N VAL A 356 -12.28 10.88 17.87
CA VAL A 356 -12.38 10.70 19.32
C VAL A 356 -13.35 11.72 19.93
N GLU A 357 -13.29 12.98 19.50
CA GLU A 357 -14.21 14.04 19.94
C GLU A 357 -15.67 13.71 19.62
N ALA A 358 -15.93 13.21 18.40
CA ALA A 358 -17.28 12.97 17.89
C ALA A 358 -17.87 11.61 18.30
N TYR A 359 -17.03 10.58 18.45
CA TYR A 359 -17.46 9.18 18.56
C TYR A 359 -16.80 8.40 19.70
N GLY A 360 -15.70 8.89 20.29
CA GLY A 360 -14.93 8.16 21.31
C GLY A 360 -15.73 7.76 22.53
N ASP A 361 -15.63 6.50 22.94
CA ASP A 361 -16.17 6.07 24.23
C ASP A 361 -15.36 6.67 25.42
N PRO A 362 -15.80 6.49 26.68
CA PRO A 362 -15.07 7.00 27.84
C PRO A 362 -13.62 6.52 27.92
N GLY A 363 -13.33 5.27 27.55
CA GLY A 363 -11.99 4.69 27.62
C GLY A 363 -11.02 5.29 26.61
N VAL A 364 -11.47 5.51 25.37
CA VAL A 364 -10.69 6.17 24.32
C VAL A 364 -10.45 7.65 24.65
N ILE A 365 -11.46 8.35 25.16
CA ILE A 365 -11.35 9.74 25.61
C ILE A 365 -10.33 9.85 26.75
N GLU A 366 -10.39 8.97 27.75
CA GLU A 366 -9.44 8.97 28.86
C GLU A 366 -8.00 8.76 28.39
N ARG A 367 -7.77 7.79 27.50
CA ARG A 367 -6.44 7.59 26.90
C ARG A 367 -5.99 8.82 26.12
N ALA A 368 -6.85 9.42 25.30
CA ALA A 368 -6.50 10.63 24.56
C ALA A 368 -6.10 11.78 25.51
N ARG A 369 -6.80 11.95 26.65
CA ARG A 369 -6.45 12.93 27.68
C ARG A 369 -5.11 12.61 28.34
N ALA A 370 -4.82 11.34 28.62
CA ALA A 370 -3.53 10.91 29.17
C ALA A 370 -2.36 11.25 28.22
N GLU A 371 -2.60 11.26 26.91
CA GLU A 371 -1.66 11.71 25.88
C GLU A 371 -1.63 13.24 25.69
N GLY A 372 -2.25 14.00 26.60
CA GLY A 372 -2.26 15.47 26.61
C GLY A 372 -3.30 16.11 25.69
N PHE A 373 -4.32 15.37 25.25
CA PHE A 373 -5.36 15.92 24.37
C PHE A 373 -6.44 16.69 25.13
N VAL A 374 -6.67 17.94 24.72
CA VAL A 374 -7.72 18.80 25.29
C VAL A 374 -9.02 18.58 24.50
N LEU A 375 -9.92 17.79 25.08
CA LEU A 375 -11.25 17.48 24.56
C LEU A 375 -12.30 18.38 25.22
N GLU A 376 -12.53 19.58 24.69
CA GLU A 376 -13.54 20.51 25.25
C GLU A 376 -14.96 20.06 24.89
N GLY A 377 -15.81 19.81 25.89
CA GLY A 377 -17.28 19.70 25.71
C GLY A 377 -17.77 18.59 24.77
N SER A 378 -16.99 17.52 24.57
CA SER A 378 -17.31 16.41 23.65
C SER A 378 -18.73 15.87 23.87
N LYS A 379 -19.59 16.02 22.85
CA LYS A 379 -20.89 15.34 22.73
C LYS A 379 -20.73 14.00 22.00
N SER A 380 -19.74 13.21 22.44
CA SER A 380 -19.42 11.95 21.78
C SER A 380 -20.60 11.00 21.74
N SER A 381 -20.80 10.34 20.59
CA SER A 381 -21.79 9.27 20.43
C SER A 381 -21.38 7.95 21.09
N LYS A 382 -20.14 7.83 21.61
CA LYS A 382 -19.58 6.60 22.23
C LYS A 382 -19.61 5.35 21.34
N ARG A 383 -19.40 5.53 20.03
CA ARG A 383 -19.41 4.46 19.02
C ARG A 383 -18.00 4.04 18.58
N LEU A 384 -16.95 4.66 19.11
CA LEU A 384 -15.55 4.34 18.82
C LEU A 384 -14.88 3.80 20.08
N HIS A 385 -14.41 2.56 19.99
CA HIS A 385 -13.68 1.82 21.01
C HIS A 385 -12.23 1.57 20.56
N MET A 386 -11.30 1.44 21.50
CA MET A 386 -9.91 1.09 21.19
C MET A 386 -9.40 0.02 22.16
N VAL A 387 -9.03 -1.12 21.58
CA VAL A 387 -8.42 -2.25 22.28
C VAL A 387 -6.93 -2.25 21.99
N VAL A 388 -6.14 -2.43 23.05
CA VAL A 388 -4.69 -2.52 22.96
C VAL A 388 -4.28 -3.99 22.97
N ASP A 389 -3.66 -4.43 21.88
CA ASP A 389 -2.94 -5.69 21.77
C ASP A 389 -1.43 -5.39 21.76
N THR A 390 -0.75 -5.66 22.88
CA THR A 390 0.66 -5.30 23.08
C THR A 390 1.61 -5.92 22.06
N ASP A 391 1.27 -7.09 21.52
CA ASP A 391 2.12 -7.80 20.57
C ASP A 391 1.70 -7.52 19.11
N LEU A 392 0.45 -7.06 18.91
CA LEU A 392 -0.17 -6.85 17.60
C LEU A 392 0.11 -8.04 16.67
N SER A 393 -0.01 -9.25 17.22
CA SER A 393 0.25 -10.52 16.55
C SER A 393 -1.04 -11.14 16.02
N ILE A 394 -1.99 -10.28 15.59
CA ILE A 394 -3.28 -10.67 15.02
C ILE A 394 -3.07 -11.75 13.95
N LYS A 395 -3.62 -12.93 14.24
CA LYS A 395 -3.60 -14.11 13.38
C LYS A 395 -4.87 -14.16 12.52
N ARG A 396 -5.08 -15.26 11.80
CA ARG A 396 -6.33 -15.51 11.07
C ARG A 396 -7.52 -15.33 12.05
N PRO A 397 -8.46 -14.41 11.79
CA PRO A 397 -9.66 -14.34 12.60
C PRO A 397 -10.55 -15.57 12.32
N GLU A 398 -11.45 -15.88 13.24
CA GLU A 398 -12.36 -17.01 13.13
C GLU A 398 -13.80 -16.54 12.96
N ILE A 399 -14.52 -17.16 12.02
CA ILE A 399 -15.97 -17.00 11.92
C ILE A 399 -16.61 -17.92 12.96
N THR A 400 -17.36 -17.33 13.88
CA THR A 400 -18.07 -18.02 14.96
C THR A 400 -19.57 -17.76 14.83
N THR A 401 -20.39 -18.73 15.22
CA THR A 401 -21.85 -18.55 15.24
C THR A 401 -22.32 -18.20 16.64
N ALA A 402 -22.93 -17.03 16.80
CA ALA A 402 -23.52 -16.58 18.05
C ALA A 402 -24.78 -17.39 18.39
N ALA A 403 -25.26 -17.26 19.64
CA ALA A 403 -26.44 -17.97 20.12
C ALA A 403 -27.73 -17.64 19.36
N ASP A 404 -27.78 -16.48 18.71
CA ASP A 404 -28.89 -16.04 17.84
C ASP A 404 -28.76 -16.56 16.40
N GLY A 405 -27.76 -17.40 16.11
CA GLY A 405 -27.45 -17.92 14.78
C GLY A 405 -26.69 -16.95 13.88
N SER A 406 -26.36 -15.73 14.34
CA SER A 406 -25.59 -14.78 13.54
C SER A 406 -24.12 -15.17 13.46
N GLN A 407 -23.53 -15.06 12.27
CA GLN A 407 -22.09 -15.19 12.09
C GLN A 407 -21.37 -13.94 12.61
N ARG A 408 -20.32 -14.17 13.37
CA ARG A 408 -19.48 -13.17 14.03
C ARG A 408 -18.01 -13.48 13.72
N ILE A 409 -17.17 -12.46 13.80
CA ILE A 409 -15.74 -12.59 13.57
C ILE A 409 -15.01 -12.35 14.88
N GLU A 410 -14.37 -13.38 15.39
CA GLU A 410 -13.54 -13.32 16.58
C GLU A 410 -12.08 -13.10 16.19
N LEU A 411 -11.44 -12.09 16.78
CA LEU A 411 -10.02 -11.83 16.54
C LEU A 411 -9.17 -12.80 17.37
N ARG A 412 -8.21 -13.43 16.70
CA ARG A 412 -7.22 -14.31 17.31
C ARG A 412 -5.85 -13.64 17.37
N THR A 413 -5.14 -13.87 18.47
CA THR A 413 -3.73 -13.55 18.63
C THR A 413 -2.97 -14.79 19.06
N GLU A 414 -1.65 -14.75 18.99
CA GLU A 414 -0.78 -15.83 19.45
C GLU A 414 -0.04 -15.36 20.70
N ASN A 415 -0.20 -16.13 21.78
CA ASN A 415 0.49 -15.84 23.02
C ASN A 415 1.96 -16.28 22.99
N LYS A 416 2.68 -15.99 24.07
CA LYS A 416 4.12 -16.29 24.18
C LYS A 416 4.48 -17.77 24.02
N ASP A 417 3.52 -18.67 24.24
CA ASP A 417 3.70 -20.12 24.10
C ASP A 417 3.34 -20.63 22.68
N GLY A 418 3.00 -19.73 21.75
CA GLY A 418 2.59 -20.09 20.40
C GLY A 418 1.16 -20.63 20.30
N LYS A 419 0.33 -20.47 21.34
CA LYS A 419 -1.07 -20.89 21.31
C LYS A 419 -1.96 -19.73 20.84
N LEU A 420 -2.92 -20.05 19.98
CA LEU A 420 -3.96 -19.12 19.58
C LEU A 420 -4.91 -18.86 20.75
N GLU A 421 -5.18 -17.59 21.02
CA GLU A 421 -6.16 -17.14 22.00
C GLU A 421 -6.98 -15.97 21.45
N PRO A 422 -8.20 -15.72 21.98
CA PRO A 422 -8.93 -14.52 21.63
C PRO A 422 -8.13 -13.27 22.00
N VAL A 423 -8.24 -12.23 21.16
CA VAL A 423 -7.88 -10.88 21.59
C VAL A 423 -8.92 -10.44 22.62
N TYR A 424 -8.49 -9.99 23.80
CA TYR A 424 -9.38 -9.56 24.86
C TYR A 424 -9.42 -8.03 24.97
N ASP A 425 -10.61 -7.48 25.23
CA ASP A 425 -10.72 -6.10 25.68
C ASP A 425 -10.13 -5.97 27.09
N THR A 426 -8.97 -5.32 27.18
CA THR A 426 -8.24 -5.10 28.43
C THR A 426 -8.82 -3.97 29.28
N GLN A 427 -9.79 -3.21 28.77
CA GLN A 427 -10.52 -2.18 29.54
C GLN A 427 -11.77 -2.73 30.23
N ALA A 428 -12.29 -3.87 29.78
CA ALA A 428 -13.42 -4.52 30.42
C ALA A 428 -12.99 -5.16 31.74
N THR A 429 -13.82 -5.02 32.79
CA THR A 429 -13.63 -5.69 34.09
C THR A 429 -13.68 -7.23 33.96
N THR A 430 -14.28 -7.72 32.88
CA THR A 430 -14.30 -9.13 32.47
C THR A 430 -13.53 -9.31 31.17
N LYS A 431 -12.63 -10.30 31.11
CA LYS A 431 -11.95 -10.70 29.87
C LYS A 431 -12.98 -11.10 28.82
N THR A 432 -13.29 -10.17 27.93
CA THR A 432 -14.29 -10.36 26.87
C THR A 432 -13.56 -10.42 25.53
N PRO A 433 -13.72 -11.49 24.75
CA PRO A 433 -13.17 -11.57 23.40
C PRO A 433 -13.61 -10.39 22.53
N VAL A 434 -12.71 -9.88 21.70
CA VAL A 434 -13.04 -8.89 20.67
C VAL A 434 -13.72 -9.60 19.51
N VAL A 435 -15.01 -9.32 19.37
CA VAL A 435 -15.89 -9.92 18.36
C VAL A 435 -16.54 -8.82 17.53
N GLY A 436 -16.60 -9.00 16.21
CA GLY A 436 -17.24 -8.10 15.27
C GLY A 436 -18.34 -8.78 14.44
N ASP A 437 -19.26 -7.99 13.90
CA ASP A 437 -20.07 -8.38 12.74
C ASP A 437 -19.28 -8.28 11.43
N MET A 438 -18.29 -7.37 11.42
CA MET A 438 -17.48 -7.00 10.26
C MET A 438 -16.01 -6.92 10.69
N PHE A 439 -15.11 -7.33 9.80
CA PHE A 439 -13.67 -7.29 10.04
C PHE A 439 -12.94 -6.58 8.91
N VAL A 440 -12.06 -5.67 9.30
CA VAL A 440 -11.22 -4.89 8.40
C VAL A 440 -9.77 -5.12 8.78
N SER A 441 -8.98 -5.72 7.90
CA SER A 441 -7.54 -5.84 8.12
C SER A 441 -6.82 -4.57 7.67
N ALA A 442 -6.20 -3.87 8.61
CA ALA A 442 -5.48 -2.62 8.41
C ALA A 442 -4.16 -2.59 9.21
N LEU A 443 -3.40 -3.69 9.10
CA LEU A 443 -2.23 -4.02 9.92
C LEU A 443 -0.94 -3.29 9.52
N GLY A 444 -1.00 -2.40 8.53
CA GLY A 444 0.12 -1.80 7.83
C GLY A 444 0.62 -2.70 6.69
N SER A 445 1.30 -2.11 5.71
CA SER A 445 1.92 -2.88 4.61
C SER A 445 3.35 -3.32 4.94
N PRO A 446 3.84 -4.40 4.29
CA PRO A 446 5.26 -4.70 4.29
C PRO A 446 6.06 -3.60 3.57
N GLY A 447 7.21 -3.23 4.14
CA GLY A 447 8.23 -2.46 3.44
C GLY A 447 8.88 -3.32 2.36
N GLN A 448 8.27 -3.36 1.17
CA GLN A 448 8.70 -4.17 0.03
C GLN A 448 8.86 -3.33 -1.25
N LEU A 449 9.54 -3.89 -2.25
CA LEU A 449 9.62 -3.28 -3.57
C LEU A 449 8.21 -3.18 -4.20
N PRO A 450 7.95 -2.13 -5.01
CA PRO A 450 6.74 -2.04 -5.82
C PRO A 450 6.54 -3.31 -6.66
N PRO A 451 5.33 -3.87 -6.79
CA PRO A 451 5.13 -5.17 -7.44
C PRO A 451 5.76 -5.28 -8.84
N GLU A 452 5.66 -4.23 -9.64
CA GLU A 452 6.25 -4.14 -10.98
C GLU A 452 7.79 -4.15 -10.98
N ILE A 453 8.43 -3.62 -9.95
CA ILE A 453 9.89 -3.68 -9.77
C ILE A 453 10.29 -5.00 -9.13
N GLY A 454 9.50 -5.47 -8.16
CA GLY A 454 9.73 -6.74 -7.47
C GLY A 454 9.82 -7.91 -8.43
N ALA A 455 8.98 -7.94 -9.48
CA ALA A 455 9.02 -8.95 -10.54
C ALA A 455 10.37 -9.00 -11.26
N LEU A 456 10.88 -7.85 -11.67
CA LEU A 456 12.18 -7.73 -12.34
C LEU A 456 13.33 -8.05 -11.39
N ALA A 457 13.23 -7.64 -10.12
CA ALA A 457 14.23 -7.92 -9.10
C ALA A 457 14.32 -9.44 -8.83
N LEU A 458 13.17 -10.13 -8.77
CA LEU A 458 13.09 -11.57 -8.65
C LEU A 458 13.74 -12.26 -9.86
N GLU A 459 13.37 -11.85 -11.07
CA GLU A 459 13.95 -12.37 -12.32
C GLU A 459 15.47 -12.24 -12.33
N ALA A 460 16.00 -11.05 -12.03
CA ALA A 460 17.44 -10.81 -11.97
C ALA A 460 18.14 -11.69 -10.91
N ARG A 461 17.53 -11.90 -9.74
CA ARG A 461 18.07 -12.80 -8.71
C ARG A 461 18.09 -14.27 -9.11
N ARG A 462 17.14 -14.70 -9.96
CA ARG A 462 17.15 -16.07 -10.51
C ARG A 462 18.21 -16.24 -11.59
N THR A 463 18.48 -15.18 -12.38
CA THR A 463 19.41 -15.23 -13.51
C THR A 463 20.87 -15.07 -13.10
N TYR A 464 21.15 -14.21 -12.12
CA TYR A 464 22.52 -13.84 -11.75
C TYR A 464 22.89 -14.33 -10.35
N ARG A 465 24.19 -14.53 -10.14
CA ARG A 465 24.71 -14.96 -8.83
C ARG A 465 24.65 -13.81 -7.80
N PRO A 466 24.51 -14.10 -6.49
CA PRO A 466 24.46 -13.08 -5.45
C PRO A 466 25.67 -12.14 -5.41
N ASP A 467 26.88 -12.66 -5.68
CA ASP A 467 28.15 -11.90 -5.75
C ASP A 467 28.17 -10.86 -6.88
N GLN A 468 27.28 -11.01 -7.87
CA GLN A 468 27.12 -10.06 -8.97
C GLN A 468 26.21 -8.88 -8.62
N HIS A 469 25.60 -8.89 -7.42
CA HIS A 469 24.70 -7.85 -6.91
C HIS A 469 23.59 -7.47 -7.91
N PRO A 470 22.75 -8.43 -8.38
CA PRO A 470 21.78 -8.20 -9.45
C PRO A 470 20.72 -7.15 -9.14
N VAL A 471 20.53 -6.83 -7.86
CA VAL A 471 19.65 -5.77 -7.39
C VAL A 471 20.43 -4.93 -6.39
N ARG A 472 20.42 -3.62 -6.58
CA ARG A 472 20.98 -2.63 -5.64
C ARG A 472 19.94 -1.56 -5.39
N ILE A 473 20.00 -0.93 -4.23
CA ILE A 473 19.07 0.14 -3.87
C ILE A 473 19.85 1.33 -3.32
N GLU A 474 19.41 2.54 -3.65
CA GLU A 474 20.04 3.77 -3.18
C GLU A 474 18.96 4.71 -2.68
N ALA A 475 19.15 5.27 -1.49
CA ALA A 475 18.25 6.29 -0.96
C ALA A 475 18.61 7.65 -1.56
N ASP A 476 17.60 8.34 -2.09
CA ASP A 476 17.75 9.64 -2.73
C ASP A 476 17.45 10.77 -1.74
N PHE A 477 18.32 11.77 -1.69
CA PHE A 477 18.16 12.95 -0.84
C PHE A 477 18.36 14.24 -1.65
N ALA A 478 17.64 15.29 -1.27
CA ALA A 478 17.87 16.64 -1.76
C ALA A 478 19.15 17.24 -1.16
N THR A 479 19.60 18.36 -1.71
CA THR A 479 20.80 19.08 -1.21
C THR A 479 20.67 19.54 0.24
N ASP A 480 19.44 19.75 0.72
CA ASP A 480 19.11 20.12 2.10
C ASP A 480 18.82 18.90 3.00
N SER A 481 19.19 17.69 2.56
CA SER A 481 18.99 16.42 3.27
C SER A 481 17.54 15.95 3.42
N ARG A 482 16.56 16.59 2.76
CA ARG A 482 15.20 16.02 2.67
C ARG A 482 15.19 14.74 1.85
N TYR A 483 14.39 13.77 2.25
CA TYR A 483 14.33 12.46 1.59
C TYR A 483 13.42 12.50 0.36
N LEU A 484 13.95 12.07 -0.79
CA LEU A 484 13.28 12.16 -2.11
C LEU A 484 12.69 10.84 -2.61
N GLY A 485 13.01 9.72 -1.96
CA GLY A 485 12.61 8.37 -2.36
C GLY A 485 13.83 7.46 -2.49
N TYR A 486 13.72 6.40 -3.27
CA TYR A 486 14.86 5.50 -3.51
C TYR A 486 14.93 5.04 -4.96
N THR A 487 16.12 4.71 -5.43
CA THR A 487 16.36 4.16 -6.77
C THR A 487 16.75 2.70 -6.65
N VAL A 488 16.09 1.84 -7.41
CA VAL A 488 16.42 0.41 -7.51
C VAL A 488 17.16 0.19 -8.81
N HIS A 489 18.37 -0.35 -8.73
CA HIS A 489 19.17 -0.73 -9.88
C HIS A 489 19.04 -2.24 -10.08
N ILE A 490 18.48 -2.66 -11.21
CA ILE A 490 18.29 -4.08 -11.54
C ILE A 490 19.15 -4.39 -12.77
N ARG A 491 19.90 -5.48 -12.69
CA ARG A 491 20.67 -6.00 -13.82
C ARG A 491 19.71 -6.63 -14.84
N ILE A 492 19.74 -6.11 -16.07
CA ILE A 492 19.00 -6.61 -17.23
C ILE A 492 20.00 -6.79 -18.37
N GLY A 493 20.28 -8.05 -18.69
CA GLY A 493 21.39 -8.42 -19.58
C GLY A 493 22.75 -8.02 -19.00
N ASP A 494 23.53 -7.28 -19.77
CA ASP A 494 24.85 -6.80 -19.35
C ASP A 494 24.84 -5.40 -18.73
N THR A 495 23.65 -4.82 -18.53
CA THR A 495 23.51 -3.46 -18.03
C THR A 495 22.65 -3.39 -16.78
N TYR A 496 22.85 -2.35 -15.97
CA TYR A 496 21.90 -1.99 -14.93
C TYR A 496 20.86 -1.01 -15.48
N ARG A 497 19.61 -1.21 -15.11
CA ARG A 497 18.52 -0.26 -15.32
C ARG A 497 18.10 0.31 -13.96
N ALA A 498 17.92 1.63 -13.92
CA ALA A 498 17.52 2.35 -12.73
C ALA A 498 16.00 2.58 -12.74
N PHE A 499 15.35 2.24 -11.63
CA PHE A 499 13.92 2.39 -11.39
C PHE A 499 13.73 3.30 -10.18
N GLU A 500 13.19 4.49 -10.39
CA GLU A 500 12.99 5.45 -9.31
C GLU A 500 11.64 5.21 -8.62
N VAL A 501 11.65 4.91 -7.32
CA VAL A 501 10.44 4.76 -6.53
C VAL A 501 10.13 6.04 -5.77
N ARG A 502 8.96 6.61 -6.05
CA ARG A 502 8.49 7.91 -5.57
C ARG A 502 7.07 7.80 -5.02
N GLY A 503 6.57 8.91 -4.49
CA GLY A 503 5.23 8.95 -3.94
C GLY A 503 5.15 8.42 -2.50
N ALA A 504 3.93 8.20 -2.02
CA ALA A 504 3.68 7.68 -0.67
C ALA A 504 4.40 6.35 -0.42
N ALA A 505 4.44 5.48 -1.44
CA ALA A 505 5.15 4.19 -1.42
C ALA A 505 6.67 4.29 -1.18
N SER A 506 7.25 5.49 -1.34
CA SER A 506 8.67 5.70 -1.06
C SER A 506 8.93 6.08 0.40
N ARG A 507 7.88 6.46 1.15
CA ARG A 507 7.92 6.99 2.52
C ARG A 507 7.60 5.91 3.57
N TYR A 508 7.56 6.32 4.85
CA TYR A 508 7.40 5.50 6.04
C TYR A 508 6.46 4.29 5.87
N SER A 509 6.90 3.14 6.40
CA SER A 509 6.28 1.80 6.27
C SER A 509 6.38 1.13 4.90
N PHE A 510 6.79 1.85 3.83
CA PHE A 510 6.90 1.31 2.47
C PHE A 510 8.33 1.25 1.93
N VAL A 511 9.29 1.77 2.69
CA VAL A 511 10.73 1.63 2.40
C VAL A 511 11.09 0.15 2.45
N PRO A 512 11.80 -0.40 1.44
CA PRO A 512 12.17 -1.81 1.39
C PRO A 512 13.33 -2.10 2.37
N VAL A 513 13.00 -2.16 3.67
CA VAL A 513 13.97 -2.27 4.77
C VAL A 513 14.92 -3.45 4.59
N GLU A 514 14.41 -4.61 4.18
CA GLU A 514 15.23 -5.80 3.97
C GLU A 514 16.21 -5.62 2.79
N GLU A 515 15.84 -4.88 1.75
CA GLU A 515 16.74 -4.59 0.64
C GLU A 515 17.89 -3.67 1.06
N PHE A 516 17.61 -2.67 1.90
CA PHE A 516 18.66 -1.86 2.49
C PHE A 516 19.55 -2.69 3.44
N LYS A 517 18.97 -3.57 4.26
CA LYS A 517 19.76 -4.45 5.13
C LYS A 517 20.71 -5.37 4.35
N ARG A 518 20.29 -5.88 3.17
CA ARG A 518 21.14 -6.68 2.26
C ARG A 518 22.39 -5.93 1.79
N MET A 519 22.38 -4.60 1.77
CA MET A 519 23.57 -3.80 1.43
C MET A 519 24.57 -3.66 2.58
N GLY A 520 24.33 -4.30 3.73
CA GLY A 520 25.23 -4.28 4.87
C GLY A 520 25.29 -2.90 5.57
N PRO A 521 26.48 -2.46 6.06
CA PRO A 521 26.61 -1.22 6.81
C PRO A 521 26.10 0.03 6.07
N ASN A 522 26.28 0.10 4.75
CA ASN A 522 25.88 1.27 3.96
C ASN A 522 24.36 1.41 3.89
N GLY A 523 23.63 0.31 3.70
CA GLY A 523 22.18 0.36 3.70
C GLY A 523 21.57 0.61 5.08
N ARG A 524 22.21 0.13 6.16
CA ARG A 524 21.82 0.53 7.53
C ARG A 524 21.94 2.03 7.77
N LYS A 525 23.06 2.64 7.37
CA LYS A 525 23.24 4.11 7.40
C LYS A 525 22.22 4.84 6.54
N ALA A 526 21.83 4.28 5.40
CA ALA A 526 20.78 4.86 4.57
C ALA A 526 19.43 4.84 5.29
N LEU A 527 19.05 3.73 5.93
CA LEU A 527 17.82 3.64 6.75
C LEU A 527 17.83 4.65 7.91
N GLU A 528 18.96 4.79 8.61
CA GLU A 528 19.12 5.79 9.67
C GLU A 528 18.92 7.22 9.14
N ARG A 529 19.46 7.54 7.95
CA ARG A 529 19.23 8.85 7.31
C ARG A 529 17.79 9.05 6.86
N ILE A 530 17.12 8.01 6.35
CA ILE A 530 15.70 8.08 5.99
C ILE A 530 14.86 8.38 7.23
N GLU A 531 15.12 7.67 8.33
CA GLU A 531 14.43 7.89 9.60
C GLU A 531 14.67 9.31 10.15
N ALA A 532 15.91 9.79 10.08
CA ALA A 532 16.26 11.15 10.47
C ALA A 532 15.58 12.20 9.58
N ALA A 533 15.46 11.96 8.28
CA ALA A 533 14.87 12.88 7.33
C ALA A 533 13.37 13.13 7.59
N GLY A 534 12.59 12.16 8.05
CA GLY A 534 11.18 12.45 8.32
C GLY A 534 10.92 13.31 9.55
N LYS A 535 11.90 13.53 10.43
CA LYS A 535 11.80 14.61 11.44
C LYS A 535 11.78 15.99 10.77
N HIS A 536 12.42 16.12 9.60
CA HIS A 536 12.41 17.35 8.80
C HIS A 536 11.22 17.42 7.84
N ASP A 537 10.76 16.27 7.33
CA ASP A 537 9.68 16.22 6.33
C ASP A 537 8.27 16.26 6.94
N ALA A 538 8.11 15.93 8.22
CA ALA A 538 6.82 15.99 8.90
C ALA A 538 6.40 17.44 9.17
N HIS A 539 5.15 17.80 8.83
CA HIS A 539 4.64 19.11 9.22
C HIS A 539 4.49 19.15 10.75
N SER A 540 4.87 20.27 11.36
CA SER A 540 4.76 20.52 12.81
C SER A 540 3.36 20.30 13.41
N LYS A 541 2.32 20.21 12.58
CA LYS A 541 0.91 20.05 12.96
C LYS A 541 0.32 18.67 12.60
N SER A 542 1.05 17.82 11.89
CA SER A 542 0.62 16.45 11.53
C SER A 542 1.31 15.37 12.37
N GLY A 543 2.39 15.75 13.09
CA GLY A 543 3.30 14.78 13.71
C GLY A 543 4.02 13.93 12.66
N ASN A 544 4.88 13.02 13.12
CA ASN A 544 5.64 12.08 12.26
C ASN A 544 4.76 11.00 11.58
N PHE A 545 3.43 11.10 11.67
CA PHE A 545 2.48 10.06 11.24
C PHE A 545 2.09 10.17 9.77
N ASP A 546 2.45 11.26 9.08
CA ASP A 546 1.81 11.62 7.82
C ASP A 546 2.66 11.23 6.59
N ALA A 547 2.41 10.04 6.05
CA ALA A 547 2.78 9.68 4.68
C ALA A 547 1.74 10.20 3.64
N GLY A 548 0.85 11.12 4.05
CA GLY A 548 -0.26 11.63 3.25
C GLY A 548 0.13 12.52 2.07
N LEU A 549 -0.88 13.18 1.50
CA LEU A 549 -0.79 13.93 0.25
C LEU A 549 0.28 15.03 0.29
N GLY A 550 0.29 15.86 1.34
CA GLY A 550 1.20 17.01 1.46
C GLY A 550 2.68 16.62 1.40
N PRO A 551 3.20 15.81 2.34
CA PRO A 551 4.61 15.44 2.37
C PRO A 551 5.06 14.70 1.09
N THR A 552 4.16 13.91 0.48
CA THR A 552 4.44 13.20 -0.78
C THR A 552 4.52 14.16 -1.97
N THR A 553 3.63 15.14 -2.03
CA THR A 553 3.60 16.16 -3.10
C THR A 553 4.86 17.02 -3.02
N SER A 554 5.21 17.52 -1.83
CA SER A 554 6.41 18.32 -1.62
C SER A 554 7.68 17.56 -1.98
N GLN A 555 7.75 16.27 -1.65
CA GLN A 555 8.86 15.39 -2.02
C GLN A 555 9.03 15.29 -3.55
N THR A 556 7.95 14.95 -4.25
CA THR A 556 7.99 14.72 -5.70
C THR A 556 8.26 16.01 -6.48
N ALA A 557 7.70 17.14 -6.04
CA ALA A 557 8.01 18.45 -6.63
C ALA A 557 9.47 18.87 -6.38
N GLN A 558 9.99 18.70 -5.15
CA GLN A 558 11.40 18.99 -4.87
C GLN A 558 12.33 18.14 -5.74
N GLN A 559 11.96 16.88 -5.98
CA GLN A 559 12.74 16.01 -6.84
C GLN A 559 12.80 16.52 -8.28
N HIS A 560 11.67 16.99 -8.82
CA HIS A 560 11.62 17.56 -10.17
C HIS A 560 12.60 18.75 -10.29
N VAL A 561 12.59 19.65 -9.31
CA VAL A 561 13.53 20.79 -9.25
C VAL A 561 14.99 20.31 -9.21
N GLU A 562 15.32 19.29 -8.41
CA GLU A 562 16.68 18.75 -8.35
C GLU A 562 17.11 18.07 -9.67
N ARG A 563 16.17 17.51 -10.44
CA ARG A 563 16.46 16.96 -11.78
C ARG A 563 16.76 18.07 -12.77
N GLU A 564 15.95 19.14 -12.82
CA GLU A 564 16.20 20.29 -13.70
C GLU A 564 17.58 20.90 -13.42
N LYS A 565 17.95 21.04 -12.14
CA LYS A 565 19.29 21.50 -11.75
C LYS A 565 20.42 20.59 -12.23
N LYS A 566 20.21 19.27 -12.27
CA LYS A 566 21.20 18.30 -12.75
C LYS A 566 21.30 18.26 -14.27
N ALA A 567 20.19 18.46 -14.98
CA ALA A 567 20.18 18.48 -16.45
C ALA A 567 20.84 19.76 -17.03
N ASN A 568 20.83 20.85 -16.26
CA ASN A 568 21.44 22.13 -16.63
C ASN A 568 22.92 22.26 -16.21
N LYS A 569 23.53 21.21 -15.67
CA LYS A 569 24.95 21.11 -15.34
C LYS A 569 25.61 20.15 -16.31
#